data_AF-A0A8H6JC26-F1
#
_entry.id   AF-A0A8H6JC26-F1
#
_cell.length_a   1.000
_cell.length_b   1.000
_cell.length_c   1.000
_cell.angle_alpha   90.00
_cell.angle_beta   90.00
_cell.angle_gamma   90.00
#
_symmetry.space_group_name_H-M   'P 1'
#
loop_
_entity.id
_entity.type
_entity.pdbx_description
1 polymer ?
#
loop_
_entity_poly.entity_id
_entity_poly.type
_entity_poly.pdbx_seq_one_letter_code
_entity_poly.pdbx_strand_id
1 'polypeptide(L)'
;ARADREALVGFYQNIIPGDYSRLAAAIKQASRHIIGSSNSKKSRKGDSFSDDHIYRSPEQTDKKVVDEMVRGYSREKRNALLLVVTARIHEAIQRAPDEVGNADASGTRTLGAITNLDAAYNEREVLARLANRGSWNPRYGWHCLRNLGGEERMNGADRDALEATYFGENWTHVDETSKGIRHLRPKLSKFLASQLRVHLPELVSEVIGRIGVIKGQLEMLRKRTTSEREQRDYLSRIALDFQHLCCNTVNGQYGEGTGPPHLQAFFNNQNDSRNKQHDKRLQAVVRAMGQLFNSTMITNGKSTELTEVDVETRSPSARFGRRLRRST
;
A
#
# COMPACT_ATOMS: atom_id res chain seq x y z
N ALA A 1 -26.59 -14.71 24.49
CA ALA A 1 -25.26 -14.04 24.55
C ALA A 1 -24.07 -14.99 24.32
N ARG A 2 -23.85 -16.06 25.11
CA ARG A 2 -22.75 -17.04 24.89
C ARG A 2 -23.01 -17.92 23.64
N ALA A 3 -24.24 -18.40 23.47
CA ALA A 3 -24.68 -19.18 22.30
C ALA A 3 -24.61 -18.40 20.97
N ASP A 4 -24.82 -17.08 21.01
CA ASP A 4 -24.77 -16.19 19.83
C ASP A 4 -23.33 -15.88 19.36
N ARG A 5 -22.36 -15.86 20.28
CA ARG A 5 -20.93 -15.65 19.96
C ARG A 5 -20.32 -16.87 19.27
N GLU A 6 -20.70 -18.06 19.71
CA GLU A 6 -20.34 -19.31 19.04
C GLU A 6 -21.05 -19.47 17.69
N ALA A 7 -22.22 -18.86 17.51
CA ALA A 7 -22.92 -18.82 16.23
C ALA A 7 -22.20 -17.93 15.20
N LEU A 8 -21.68 -16.76 15.60
CA LEU A 8 -20.86 -15.90 14.73
C LEU A 8 -19.51 -16.53 14.39
N VAL A 9 -18.82 -17.10 15.38
CA VAL A 9 -17.54 -17.80 15.14
C VAL A 9 -17.75 -19.06 14.29
N GLY A 10 -18.84 -19.81 14.54
CA GLY A 10 -19.24 -20.95 13.71
C GLY A 10 -19.68 -20.52 12.31
N PHE A 11 -20.29 -19.36 12.14
CA PHE A 11 -20.64 -18.80 10.83
C PHE A 11 -19.38 -18.56 9.98
N TYR A 12 -18.34 -17.93 10.54
CA TYR A 12 -17.08 -17.70 9.82
C TYR A 12 -16.25 -18.97 9.60
N GLN A 13 -16.26 -19.93 10.54
CA GLN A 13 -15.54 -21.20 10.39
C GLN A 13 -16.19 -22.16 9.38
N ASN A 14 -17.51 -22.07 9.17
CA ASN A 14 -18.27 -23.04 8.37
C ASN A 14 -18.63 -22.56 6.94
N ILE A 15 -18.23 -21.34 6.56
CA ILE A 15 -18.55 -20.75 5.24
C ILE A 15 -17.37 -20.76 4.27
N ILE A 16 -16.12 -20.73 4.78
CA ILE A 16 -14.92 -20.74 3.94
C ILE A 16 -14.08 -21.97 4.31
N PRO A 17 -14.00 -23.01 3.46
CA PRO A 17 -13.10 -24.13 3.70
C PRO A 17 -11.64 -23.64 3.55
N GLY A 18 -10.93 -23.53 4.67
CA GLY A 18 -9.53 -23.11 4.73
C GLY A 18 -9.03 -22.93 6.16
N ASP A 19 -7.71 -23.04 6.38
CA ASP A 19 -7.10 -22.96 7.72
C ASP A 19 -6.97 -21.49 8.18
N TYR A 20 -8.10 -20.91 8.61
CA TYR A 20 -8.20 -19.56 9.15
C TYR A 20 -8.05 -19.52 10.68
N SER A 21 -7.42 -20.53 11.28
CA SER A 21 -7.33 -20.73 12.73
C SER A 21 -6.89 -19.49 13.51
N ARG A 22 -5.97 -18.69 12.95
CA ARG A 22 -5.49 -17.44 13.56
C ARG A 22 -6.49 -16.29 13.49
N LEU A 23 -7.21 -16.15 12.38
CA LEU A 23 -8.21 -15.09 12.18
C LEU A 23 -9.51 -15.42 12.92
N ALA A 24 -9.90 -16.70 12.93
CA ALA A 24 -10.98 -17.20 13.78
C ALA A 24 -10.63 -17.09 15.28
N ALA A 25 -9.38 -17.34 15.69
CA ALA A 25 -8.94 -17.12 17.06
C ALA A 25 -8.96 -15.63 17.45
N ALA A 26 -8.50 -14.73 16.58
CA ALA A 26 -8.53 -13.28 16.80
C ALA A 26 -9.97 -12.74 16.90
N ILE A 27 -10.86 -13.17 16.01
CA ILE A 27 -12.29 -12.81 16.06
C ILE A 27 -12.97 -13.41 17.29
N LYS A 28 -12.66 -14.67 17.65
CA LYS A 28 -13.18 -15.34 18.86
C LYS A 28 -12.68 -14.67 20.15
N GLN A 29 -11.46 -14.14 20.15
CA GLN A 29 -10.88 -13.36 21.25
C GLN A 29 -11.57 -11.99 21.34
N ALA A 30 -11.68 -11.24 20.23
CA ALA A 30 -12.36 -9.95 20.18
C ALA A 30 -13.85 -10.03 20.59
N SER A 31 -14.56 -11.05 20.08
CA SER A 31 -16.00 -11.24 20.32
C SER A 31 -16.34 -11.66 21.75
N ARG A 32 -15.41 -12.31 22.47
CA ARG A 32 -15.58 -12.59 23.92
C ARG A 32 -15.57 -11.31 24.76
N HIS A 33 -14.98 -10.25 24.24
CA HIS A 33 -14.52 -9.10 25.00
C HIS A 33 -15.37 -7.82 24.80
N ILE A 34 -16.16 -7.71 23.74
CA ILE A 34 -16.96 -6.49 23.47
C ILE A 34 -18.16 -6.34 24.43
N ILE A 35 -18.78 -7.43 24.91
CA ILE A 35 -20.01 -7.37 25.73
C ILE A 35 -19.76 -7.11 27.23
N GLY A 36 -18.50 -7.21 27.72
CA GLY A 36 -18.19 -6.87 29.11
C GLY A 36 -18.30 -5.38 29.46
N SER A 37 -18.52 -4.50 28.47
CA SER A 37 -18.49 -3.05 28.67
C SER A 37 -19.86 -2.38 28.84
N SER A 38 -20.98 -3.09 28.65
CA SER A 38 -22.32 -2.48 28.65
C SER A 38 -23.16 -2.74 29.91
N ASN A 39 -22.66 -3.52 30.88
CA ASN A 39 -23.32 -3.68 32.18
C ASN A 39 -22.35 -3.34 33.33
N SER A 40 -22.20 -2.05 33.64
CA SER A 40 -21.65 -1.64 34.94
C SER A 40 -22.39 -0.44 35.53
N LYS A 41 -23.68 -0.62 35.86
CA LYS A 41 -24.32 0.15 36.93
C LYS A 41 -25.29 -0.74 37.72
N LYS A 42 -25.03 -0.82 39.05
CA LYS A 42 -25.69 -1.54 40.17
C LYS A 42 -25.06 -2.89 40.53
N SER A 43 -24.96 -3.33 41.77
CA SER A 43 -24.87 -2.75 43.12
C SER A 43 -24.71 -3.94 44.08
N ARG A 44 -23.74 -3.84 45.02
CA ARG A 44 -23.64 -4.49 46.36
C ARG A 44 -23.38 -6.01 46.51
N LYS A 45 -22.26 -6.27 47.20
CA LYS A 45 -21.97 -7.20 48.35
C LYS A 45 -22.70 -8.55 48.44
N GLY A 46 -21.89 -9.61 48.57
CA GLY A 46 -22.26 -10.90 49.17
C GLY A 46 -21.21 -11.97 48.83
N ASP A 47 -20.70 -12.66 49.85
CA ASP A 47 -19.47 -13.45 49.86
C ASP A 47 -19.52 -14.82 49.15
N SER A 48 -18.29 -15.27 48.87
CA SER A 48 -17.77 -16.65 48.98
C SER A 48 -17.66 -17.56 47.75
N PHE A 49 -16.41 -18.04 47.60
CA PHE A 49 -15.94 -19.34 47.11
C PHE A 49 -15.71 -19.58 45.60
N SER A 50 -14.45 -19.28 45.22
CA SER A 50 -13.48 -20.17 44.56
C SER A 50 -13.84 -20.85 43.23
N ASP A 51 -13.55 -20.17 42.11
CA ASP A 51 -12.98 -20.83 40.90
C ASP A 51 -12.26 -19.78 40.04
N ASP A 52 -11.10 -19.32 40.51
CA ASP A 52 -10.31 -18.23 39.94
C ASP A 52 -9.29 -18.75 38.93
N HIS A 53 -9.74 -19.19 37.74
CA HIS A 53 -8.91 -19.15 36.53
C HIS A 53 -9.79 -19.05 35.27
N ILE A 54 -9.49 -18.02 34.44
CA ILE A 54 -9.99 -17.77 33.08
C ILE A 54 -11.30 -16.95 32.97
N TYR A 55 -11.33 -15.74 33.54
CA TYR A 55 -12.15 -14.63 33.02
C TYR A 55 -11.36 -13.32 33.07
N ARG A 56 -10.40 -13.16 32.14
CA ARG A 56 -9.75 -11.86 31.93
C ARG A 56 -10.76 -10.93 31.26
N SER A 57 -11.02 -9.77 31.87
CA SER A 57 -11.69 -8.63 31.22
C SER A 57 -10.82 -8.15 30.05
N PRO A 58 -11.37 -7.61 28.93
CA PRO A 58 -10.53 -7.07 27.87
C PRO A 58 -9.81 -5.84 28.36
N GLU A 59 -8.49 -5.89 28.33
CA GLU A 59 -7.70 -4.68 28.36
C GLU A 59 -8.07 -3.85 27.11
N GLN A 60 -8.27 -2.54 27.26
CA GLN A 60 -8.70 -1.64 26.18
C GLN A 60 -7.76 -1.70 24.95
N THR A 61 -6.53 -2.14 25.17
CA THR A 61 -5.49 -2.37 24.17
C THR A 61 -5.91 -3.41 23.13
N ASP A 62 -6.52 -4.52 23.53
CA ASP A 62 -6.90 -5.60 22.59
C ASP A 62 -8.01 -5.17 21.63
N LYS A 63 -8.95 -4.33 22.10
CA LYS A 63 -10.01 -3.78 21.26
C LYS A 63 -9.46 -2.82 20.21
N LYS A 64 -8.52 -1.96 20.59
CA LYS A 64 -7.88 -1.01 19.67
C LYS A 64 -7.12 -1.72 18.55
N VAL A 65 -6.39 -2.79 18.88
CA VAL A 65 -5.64 -3.58 17.89
C VAL A 65 -6.59 -4.23 16.88
N VAL A 66 -7.69 -4.82 17.36
CA VAL A 66 -8.70 -5.43 16.48
C VAL A 66 -9.38 -4.38 15.61
N ASP A 67 -9.78 -3.25 16.18
CA ASP A 67 -10.41 -2.15 15.44
C ASP A 67 -9.49 -1.58 14.37
N GLU A 68 -8.19 -1.42 14.67
CA GLU A 68 -7.21 -0.96 13.70
C GLU A 68 -7.01 -1.96 12.57
N MET A 69 -6.94 -3.26 12.89
CA MET A 69 -6.87 -4.33 11.90
C MET A 69 -8.11 -4.31 10.99
N VAL A 70 -9.32 -4.31 11.57
CA VAL A 70 -10.57 -4.28 10.81
C VAL A 70 -10.65 -3.02 9.95
N ARG A 71 -10.30 -1.85 10.48
CA ARG A 71 -10.25 -0.59 9.71
C ARG A 71 -9.26 -0.67 8.56
N GLY A 72 -8.11 -1.32 8.74
CA GLY A 72 -7.14 -1.57 7.68
C GLY A 72 -7.75 -2.35 6.52
N TYR A 73 -8.40 -3.48 6.81
CA TYR A 73 -9.08 -4.28 5.79
C TYR A 73 -10.27 -3.53 5.16
N SER A 74 -11.05 -2.79 5.95
CA SER A 74 -12.20 -2.04 5.44
C SER A 74 -11.80 -0.86 4.54
N ARG A 75 -10.63 -0.25 4.72
CA ARG A 75 -10.16 0.87 3.88
C ARG A 75 -9.67 0.43 2.50
N GLU A 76 -9.08 -0.75 2.41
CA GLU A 76 -8.56 -1.29 1.15
C GLU A 76 -9.72 -1.63 0.22
N LYS A 77 -9.87 -0.88 -0.88
CA LYS A 77 -11.03 -0.94 -1.80
C LYS A 77 -11.24 -2.32 -2.42
N ARG A 78 -10.15 -3.10 -2.55
CA ARG A 78 -10.16 -4.45 -3.15
C ARG A 78 -10.77 -5.52 -2.24
N ASN A 79 -10.94 -5.23 -0.95
CA ASN A 79 -11.51 -6.18 -0.02
C ASN A 79 -13.03 -6.19 -0.10
N ALA A 80 -13.58 -7.40 -0.24
CA ALA A 80 -15.01 -7.64 -0.13
C ALA A 80 -15.45 -7.59 1.33
N LEU A 81 -16.55 -6.91 1.61
CA LEU A 81 -17.12 -6.75 2.94
C LEU A 81 -18.34 -7.64 3.11
N LEU A 82 -18.40 -8.37 4.23
CA LEU A 82 -19.55 -9.14 4.64
C LEU A 82 -20.08 -8.53 5.94
N LEU A 83 -21.19 -7.80 5.85
CA LEU A 83 -21.83 -7.19 7.00
C LEU A 83 -22.78 -8.20 7.64
N VAL A 84 -22.42 -8.71 8.82
CA VAL A 84 -23.24 -9.66 9.58
C VAL A 84 -23.95 -8.94 10.72
N VAL A 85 -25.27 -9.04 10.74
CA VAL A 85 -26.15 -8.41 11.71
C VAL A 85 -27.00 -9.49 12.38
N THR A 86 -27.32 -9.34 13.66
CA THR A 86 -28.25 -10.23 14.36
C THR A 86 -29.66 -9.63 14.35
N ALA A 87 -30.67 -10.44 14.03
CA ALA A 87 -32.07 -10.05 14.08
C ALA A 87 -32.58 -9.86 15.52
N ARG A 88 -31.86 -10.38 16.53
CA ARG A 88 -32.29 -10.35 17.95
C ARG A 88 -32.20 -8.97 18.60
N ILE A 89 -31.37 -8.08 18.05
CA ILE A 89 -31.00 -6.80 18.68
C ILE A 89 -31.29 -5.67 17.70
N HIS A 90 -32.30 -4.85 18.01
CA HIS A 90 -32.68 -3.68 17.21
C HIS A 90 -31.49 -2.76 16.89
N GLU A 91 -30.67 -2.44 17.89
CA GLU A 91 -29.51 -1.56 17.72
C GLU A 91 -28.49 -2.11 16.70
N ALA A 92 -28.34 -3.44 16.60
CA ALA A 92 -27.45 -4.06 15.63
C ALA A 92 -27.99 -3.88 14.20
N ILE A 93 -29.31 -3.94 14.02
CA ILE A 93 -29.98 -3.74 12.73
C ILE A 93 -29.87 -2.29 12.27
N GLN A 94 -29.89 -1.33 13.20
CA GLN A 94 -29.83 0.09 12.89
C GLN A 94 -28.42 0.63 12.70
N ARG A 95 -27.49 0.37 13.64
CA ARG A 95 -26.16 1.03 13.67
C ARG A 95 -25.12 0.40 12.74
N ALA A 96 -25.11 -0.92 12.61
CA ALA A 96 -24.07 -1.61 11.84
C ALA A 96 -24.00 -1.18 10.35
N PRO A 97 -25.12 -0.93 9.66
CA PRO A 97 -25.14 -0.31 8.33
C PRO A 97 -24.39 1.03 8.24
N ASP A 98 -24.56 1.91 9.23
CA ASP A 98 -23.96 3.25 9.21
C ASP A 98 -22.43 3.16 9.41
N GLU A 99 -21.96 2.23 10.24
CA GLU A 99 -20.52 2.00 10.45
C GLU A 99 -19.83 1.51 9.16
N VAL A 100 -20.45 0.58 8.43
CA VAL A 100 -19.93 0.09 7.15
C VAL A 100 -20.09 1.13 6.04
N GLY A 101 -21.15 1.94 6.06
CA GLY A 101 -21.36 3.03 5.13
C GLY A 101 -20.21 4.04 5.09
N ASN A 102 -19.49 4.23 6.20
CA ASN A 102 -18.28 5.06 6.23
C ASN A 102 -17.11 4.49 5.40
N ALA A 103 -17.04 3.16 5.25
CA ALA A 103 -15.99 2.48 4.48
C ALA A 103 -16.43 2.13 3.04
N ASP A 104 -17.72 1.91 2.82
CA ASP A 104 -18.33 1.64 1.51
C ASP A 104 -19.68 2.36 1.38
N ALA A 105 -19.63 3.68 1.17
CA ALA A 105 -20.82 4.51 1.02
C ALA A 105 -21.76 4.04 -0.11
N SER A 106 -21.20 3.41 -1.13
CA SER A 106 -21.91 2.92 -2.31
C SER A 106 -22.47 1.49 -2.17
N GLY A 107 -22.06 0.75 -1.13
CA GLY A 107 -22.37 -0.67 -0.96
C GLY A 107 -21.84 -1.59 -2.06
N THR A 108 -20.95 -1.12 -2.94
CA THR A 108 -20.54 -1.81 -4.19
C THR A 108 -19.66 -3.03 -3.97
N ARG A 109 -19.13 -3.20 -2.76
CA ARG A 109 -18.30 -4.34 -2.36
C ARG A 109 -18.80 -4.98 -1.06
N THR A 110 -20.06 -4.73 -0.71
CA THR A 110 -20.65 -5.25 0.53
C THR A 110 -21.83 -6.17 0.25
N LEU A 111 -21.86 -7.31 0.95
CA LEU A 111 -23.00 -8.22 1.06
C LEU A 111 -23.51 -8.18 2.51
N GLY A 112 -24.83 -8.05 2.70
CA GLY A 112 -25.45 -8.08 4.02
C GLY A 112 -25.93 -9.48 4.39
N ALA A 113 -25.74 -9.88 5.64
CA ALA A 113 -26.27 -11.11 6.21
C ALA A 113 -26.97 -10.82 7.54
N ILE A 114 -28.24 -11.18 7.66
CA ILE A 114 -29.03 -11.10 8.89
C ILE A 114 -29.14 -12.50 9.47
N THR A 115 -28.75 -12.65 10.72
CA THR A 115 -28.62 -13.94 11.43
C THR A 115 -29.59 -14.01 12.60
N ASN A 116 -29.82 -15.21 13.15
CA ASN A 116 -30.76 -15.44 14.26
C ASN A 116 -32.20 -15.01 13.97
N LEU A 117 -32.70 -15.28 12.76
CA LEU A 117 -34.08 -14.95 12.38
C LEU A 117 -35.17 -15.67 13.19
N ASP A 118 -34.82 -16.79 13.83
CA ASP A 118 -35.64 -17.53 14.79
C ASP A 118 -36.00 -16.71 16.05
N ALA A 119 -35.18 -15.71 16.36
CA ALA A 119 -35.37 -14.85 17.51
C ALA A 119 -35.35 -13.37 17.10
N ALA A 120 -35.93 -13.06 15.94
CA ALA A 120 -36.04 -11.70 15.44
C ALA A 120 -36.80 -10.81 16.44
N TYR A 121 -36.21 -9.67 16.80
CA TYR A 121 -36.83 -8.68 17.67
C TYR A 121 -38.08 -8.08 17.04
N ASN A 122 -37.99 -7.76 15.75
CA ASN A 122 -39.09 -7.19 14.98
C ASN A 122 -39.02 -7.65 13.52
N GLU A 123 -40.00 -8.44 13.11
CA GLU A 123 -40.10 -8.97 11.75
C GLU A 123 -40.22 -7.88 10.69
N ARG A 124 -41.01 -6.82 10.95
CA ARG A 124 -41.21 -5.72 9.99
C ARG A 124 -39.91 -4.98 9.70
N GLU A 125 -39.05 -4.85 10.69
CA GLU A 125 -37.75 -4.19 10.54
C GLU A 125 -36.78 -5.02 9.70
N VAL A 126 -36.74 -6.33 9.95
CA VAL A 126 -35.95 -7.28 9.13
C VAL A 126 -36.45 -7.27 7.68
N LEU A 127 -37.76 -7.25 7.46
CA LEU A 127 -38.35 -7.16 6.12
C LEU A 127 -38.04 -5.84 5.42
N ALA A 128 -38.08 -4.72 6.15
CA ALA A 128 -37.67 -3.43 5.60
C ALA A 128 -36.22 -3.45 5.14
N ARG A 129 -35.32 -4.09 5.90
CA ARG A 129 -33.91 -4.24 5.52
C ARG A 129 -33.75 -5.16 4.31
N LEU A 130 -34.42 -6.31 4.28
CA LEU A 130 -34.42 -7.21 3.12
C LEU A 130 -34.90 -6.53 1.84
N ALA A 131 -35.87 -5.62 1.94
CA ALA A 131 -36.36 -4.81 0.85
C ALA A 131 -35.49 -3.57 0.54
N ASN A 132 -34.29 -3.47 1.13
CA ASN A 132 -33.34 -2.36 0.99
C ASN A 132 -33.96 -0.98 1.36
N ARG A 133 -34.82 -0.91 2.39
CA ARG A 133 -35.49 0.32 2.84
C ARG A 133 -34.77 1.03 4.00
N GLY A 134 -33.45 0.89 4.10
CA GLY A 134 -32.62 1.56 5.12
C GLY A 134 -31.90 2.83 4.64
N SER A 135 -31.29 3.56 5.58
CA SER A 135 -30.38 4.71 5.33
C SER A 135 -29.23 4.37 4.38
N TRP A 136 -28.69 3.17 4.57
CA TRP A 136 -27.64 2.57 3.75
C TRP A 136 -28.00 1.10 3.47
N ASN A 137 -27.71 0.63 2.26
CA ASN A 137 -27.97 -0.75 1.86
C ASN A 137 -26.80 -1.33 1.02
N PRO A 138 -26.44 -2.60 1.23
CA PRO A 138 -25.46 -3.30 0.42
C PRO A 138 -26.00 -3.50 -1.01
N ARG A 139 -25.17 -3.25 -2.03
CA ARG A 139 -25.56 -3.39 -3.43
C ARG A 139 -25.89 -4.84 -3.81
N TYR A 140 -25.25 -5.81 -3.15
CA TYR A 140 -25.53 -7.24 -3.33
C TYR A 140 -26.73 -7.73 -2.50
N GLY A 141 -27.42 -6.80 -1.81
CA GLY A 141 -28.60 -7.06 -1.01
C GLY A 141 -28.30 -7.73 0.33
N TRP A 142 -29.37 -8.00 1.06
CA TRP A 142 -29.35 -8.74 2.31
C TRP A 142 -29.65 -10.22 2.09
N HIS A 143 -29.15 -11.05 3.00
CA HIS A 143 -29.41 -12.48 3.02
C HIS A 143 -29.75 -12.91 4.45
N CYS A 144 -30.72 -13.79 4.61
CA CYS A 144 -31.24 -14.16 5.91
C CYS A 144 -30.89 -15.60 6.29
N LEU A 145 -30.55 -15.81 7.55
CA LEU A 145 -30.12 -17.11 8.08
C LEU A 145 -30.71 -17.39 9.46
N ARG A 146 -30.93 -18.69 9.71
CA ARG A 146 -31.18 -19.21 11.04
C ARG A 146 -29.87 -19.81 11.57
N ASN A 147 -29.56 -19.50 12.82
CA ASN A 147 -28.40 -20.10 13.49
C ASN A 147 -28.85 -21.22 14.43
N LEU A 148 -27.98 -22.19 14.67
CA LEU A 148 -28.20 -23.16 15.75
C LEU A 148 -28.19 -22.46 17.11
N GLY A 149 -29.16 -22.83 17.94
CA GLY A 149 -29.19 -22.53 19.36
C GLY A 149 -28.09 -23.23 20.15
N GLY A 150 -27.96 -22.87 21.44
CA GLY A 150 -26.95 -23.45 22.32
C GLY A 150 -27.13 -24.96 22.51
N GLU A 151 -28.35 -25.40 22.79
CA GLU A 151 -28.69 -26.81 22.99
C GLU A 151 -28.58 -27.62 21.70
N GLU A 152 -29.11 -27.10 20.58
CA GLU A 152 -29.01 -27.75 19.26
C GLU A 152 -27.55 -27.98 18.84
N ARG A 153 -26.66 -27.01 19.14
CA ARG A 153 -25.22 -27.14 18.89
C ARG A 153 -24.58 -28.22 19.77
N MET A 154 -24.95 -28.29 21.05
CA MET A 154 -24.42 -29.31 21.97
C MET A 154 -24.86 -30.72 21.58
N ASN A 155 -26.06 -30.85 21.04
CA ASN A 155 -26.64 -32.12 20.60
C ASN A 155 -26.16 -32.55 19.20
N GLY A 156 -25.30 -31.77 18.53
CA GLY A 156 -24.80 -32.08 17.20
C GLY A 156 -25.87 -32.07 16.10
N ALA A 157 -26.92 -31.26 16.27
CA ALA A 157 -28.03 -31.23 15.33
C ALA A 157 -27.60 -30.77 13.93
N ASP A 158 -28.24 -31.33 12.90
CA ASP A 158 -28.00 -30.91 11.51
C ASP A 158 -28.58 -29.51 11.27
N ARG A 159 -27.69 -28.51 11.19
CA ARG A 159 -28.03 -27.12 10.92
C ARG A 159 -28.78 -26.95 9.60
N ASP A 160 -28.29 -27.56 8.53
CA ASP A 160 -28.81 -27.29 7.18
C ASP A 160 -30.23 -27.86 7.06
N ALA A 161 -30.49 -29.02 7.67
CA ALA A 161 -31.83 -29.60 7.76
C ALA A 161 -32.78 -28.74 8.63
N LEU A 162 -32.36 -28.33 9.83
CA LEU A 162 -33.19 -27.51 10.73
C LEU A 162 -33.52 -26.13 10.12
N GLU A 163 -32.56 -25.52 9.44
CA GLU A 163 -32.76 -24.26 8.74
C GLU A 163 -33.75 -24.42 7.57
N ALA A 164 -33.63 -25.50 6.79
CA ALA A 164 -34.53 -25.79 5.68
C ALA A 164 -35.98 -25.97 6.16
N THR A 165 -36.20 -26.74 7.23
CA THR A 165 -37.53 -26.92 7.84
C THR A 165 -38.09 -25.58 8.35
N TYR A 166 -37.27 -24.79 9.06
CA TYR A 166 -37.70 -23.51 9.60
C TYR A 166 -38.12 -22.51 8.52
N PHE A 167 -37.37 -22.40 7.42
CA PHE A 167 -37.71 -21.48 6.33
C PHE A 167 -38.80 -21.99 5.39
N GLY A 168 -39.13 -23.29 5.48
CA GLY A 168 -40.31 -23.86 4.84
C GLY A 168 -41.61 -23.45 5.54
N GLU A 169 -41.58 -23.31 6.87
CA GLU A 169 -42.74 -22.94 7.69
C GLU A 169 -42.82 -21.43 7.97
N ASN A 170 -41.66 -20.79 8.20
CA ASN A 170 -41.55 -19.39 8.59
C ASN A 170 -40.85 -18.57 7.50
N TRP A 171 -41.12 -17.26 7.44
CA TRP A 171 -40.53 -16.35 6.44
C TRP A 171 -40.79 -16.81 4.97
N THR A 172 -41.96 -17.38 4.72
CA THR A 172 -42.39 -17.87 3.39
C THR A 172 -42.58 -16.75 2.38
N HIS A 173 -42.84 -15.53 2.85
CA HIS A 173 -42.96 -14.32 2.02
C HIS A 173 -41.60 -13.71 1.64
N VAL A 174 -40.49 -14.19 2.20
CA VAL A 174 -39.13 -13.79 1.79
C VAL A 174 -38.68 -14.68 0.64
N ASP A 175 -38.11 -14.04 -0.39
CA ASP A 175 -37.57 -14.73 -1.56
C ASP A 175 -36.57 -15.83 -1.20
N GLU A 176 -36.73 -17.00 -1.82
CA GLU A 176 -35.89 -18.20 -1.64
C GLU A 176 -34.40 -17.87 -1.84
N THR A 177 -34.07 -17.04 -2.83
CA THR A 177 -32.67 -16.71 -3.16
C THR A 177 -31.99 -15.82 -2.10
N SER A 178 -32.79 -15.21 -1.22
CA SER A 178 -32.34 -14.32 -0.16
C SER A 178 -32.45 -14.92 1.24
N LYS A 179 -32.76 -16.23 1.36
CA LYS A 179 -32.81 -16.95 2.65
C LYS A 179 -32.10 -18.30 2.61
N GLY A 180 -31.60 -18.72 3.77
CA GLY A 180 -30.97 -20.01 4.02
C GLY A 180 -29.55 -20.16 3.48
N ILE A 181 -28.78 -21.05 4.10
CA ILE A 181 -27.38 -21.31 3.77
C ILE A 181 -27.21 -21.90 2.37
N ARG A 182 -28.19 -22.70 1.92
CA ARG A 182 -28.19 -23.34 0.60
C ARG A 182 -28.06 -22.32 -0.52
N HIS A 183 -28.73 -21.17 -0.41
CA HIS A 183 -28.64 -20.08 -1.38
C HIS A 183 -27.52 -19.09 -1.06
N LEU A 184 -27.13 -18.93 0.21
CA LEU A 184 -26.03 -18.06 0.58
C LEU A 184 -24.69 -18.55 0.00
N ARG A 185 -24.38 -19.85 0.07
CA ARG A 185 -23.11 -20.41 -0.45
C ARG A 185 -22.84 -20.02 -1.91
N PRO A 186 -23.75 -20.32 -2.88
CA PRO A 186 -23.54 -19.93 -4.27
C PRO A 186 -23.59 -18.41 -4.47
N LYS A 187 -24.42 -17.67 -3.72
CA LYS A 187 -24.48 -16.21 -3.78
C LYS A 187 -23.16 -15.56 -3.35
N LEU A 188 -22.58 -16.04 -2.25
CA LEU A 188 -21.29 -15.57 -1.74
C LEU A 188 -20.16 -15.93 -2.71
N SER A 189 -20.15 -17.14 -3.27
CA SER A 189 -19.17 -17.52 -4.29
C SER A 189 -19.21 -16.59 -5.51
N LYS A 190 -20.41 -16.31 -6.03
CA LYS A 190 -20.61 -15.36 -7.15
C LYS A 190 -20.16 -13.94 -6.78
N PHE A 191 -20.48 -13.48 -5.58
CA PHE A 191 -20.06 -12.18 -5.06
C PHE A 191 -18.53 -12.07 -4.97
N LEU A 192 -17.86 -13.05 -4.37
CA LEU A 192 -16.40 -13.05 -4.29
C LEU A 192 -15.77 -13.09 -5.69
N ALA A 193 -16.30 -13.92 -6.59
CA ALA A 193 -15.83 -13.98 -7.96
C ALA A 193 -16.03 -12.66 -8.73
N SER A 194 -17.12 -11.93 -8.51
CA SER A 194 -17.34 -10.63 -9.15
C SER A 194 -16.34 -9.59 -8.66
N GLN A 195 -16.09 -9.53 -7.34
CA GLN A 195 -15.09 -8.63 -6.76
C GLN A 195 -13.68 -8.94 -7.29
N LEU A 196 -13.32 -10.23 -7.35
CA LEU A 196 -12.04 -10.65 -7.92
C LEU A 196 -11.90 -10.23 -9.39
N ARG A 197 -12.92 -10.44 -10.22
CA ARG A 197 -12.87 -10.05 -11.65
C ARG A 197 -12.65 -8.56 -11.86
N VAL A 198 -13.22 -7.71 -11.00
CA VAL A 198 -13.07 -6.25 -11.09
C VAL A 198 -11.65 -5.82 -10.73
N HIS A 199 -11.06 -6.41 -9.68
CA HIS A 199 -9.78 -5.94 -9.14
C HIS A 199 -8.54 -6.70 -9.66
N LEU A 200 -8.71 -7.89 -10.24
CA LEU A 200 -7.59 -8.72 -10.69
C LEU A 200 -6.73 -8.08 -11.80
N PRO A 201 -7.29 -7.42 -12.84
CA PRO A 201 -6.47 -6.82 -13.89
C PRO A 201 -5.52 -5.73 -13.36
N GLU A 202 -6.03 -4.88 -12.49
CA GLU A 202 -5.25 -3.83 -11.83
C GLU A 202 -4.15 -4.43 -10.94
N LEU A 203 -4.49 -5.46 -10.15
CA LEU A 203 -3.52 -6.17 -9.31
C LEU A 203 -2.40 -6.80 -10.13
N VAL A 204 -2.72 -7.44 -11.24
CA VAL A 204 -1.72 -8.04 -12.14
C VAL A 204 -0.80 -6.97 -12.70
N SER A 205 -1.36 -5.85 -13.17
CA SER A 205 -0.56 -4.71 -13.66
C SER A 205 0.36 -4.14 -12.59
N GLU A 206 -0.16 -3.97 -11.36
CA GLU A 206 0.62 -3.49 -10.22
C GLU A 206 1.80 -4.42 -9.90
N VAL A 207 1.53 -5.73 -9.84
CA VAL A 207 2.56 -6.75 -9.56
C VAL A 207 3.62 -6.78 -10.65
N ILE A 208 3.23 -6.74 -11.93
CA ILE A 208 4.17 -6.69 -13.05
C ILE A 208 5.02 -5.41 -12.98
N GLY A 209 4.41 -4.27 -12.68
CA GLY A 209 5.12 -3.00 -12.49
C GLY A 209 6.15 -3.08 -11.36
N ARG A 210 5.76 -3.61 -10.20
CA ARG A 210 6.67 -3.82 -9.06
C ARG A 210 7.80 -4.77 -9.40
N ILE A 211 7.54 -5.86 -10.14
CA ILE A 211 8.59 -6.76 -10.65
C ILE A 211 9.55 -6.00 -11.56
N GLY A 212 9.05 -5.14 -12.45
CA GLY A 212 9.88 -4.31 -13.33
C GLY A 212 10.82 -3.39 -12.53
N VAL A 213 10.28 -2.71 -11.51
CA VAL A 213 11.07 -1.83 -10.63
C VAL A 213 12.15 -2.63 -9.90
N ILE A 214 11.80 -3.77 -9.30
CA ILE A 214 12.75 -4.61 -8.57
C ILE A 214 13.82 -5.17 -9.50
N LYS A 215 13.45 -5.58 -10.73
CA LYS A 215 14.42 -6.03 -11.74
C LYS A 215 15.37 -4.90 -12.14
N GLY A 216 14.88 -3.69 -12.35
CA GLY A 216 15.75 -2.53 -12.61
C GLY A 216 16.69 -2.23 -11.46
N GLN A 217 16.21 -2.35 -10.21
CA GLN A 217 17.07 -2.24 -9.03
C GLN A 217 18.10 -3.36 -8.95
N LEU A 218 17.74 -4.58 -9.31
CA LEU A 218 18.64 -5.73 -9.35
C LEU A 218 19.69 -5.57 -10.46
N GLU A 219 19.37 -4.96 -11.59
CA GLU A 219 20.36 -4.68 -12.64
C GLU A 219 21.39 -3.63 -12.20
N MET A 220 20.95 -2.61 -11.45
CA MET A 220 21.86 -1.66 -10.80
C MET A 220 22.75 -2.35 -9.77
N LEU A 221 22.19 -3.29 -9.01
CA LEU A 221 22.90 -4.14 -8.06
C LEU A 221 23.50 -5.36 -8.78
N ARG A 222 24.52 -5.13 -9.61
CA ARG A 222 25.19 -6.16 -10.42
C ARG A 222 25.47 -7.45 -9.62
N LYS A 223 25.34 -8.59 -10.30
CA LYS A 223 25.49 -9.95 -9.75
C LYS A 223 26.75 -10.07 -8.89
N ARG A 224 26.60 -10.54 -7.65
CA ARG A 224 27.69 -10.84 -6.71
C ARG A 224 28.68 -11.78 -7.41
N THR A 225 29.90 -11.31 -7.68
CA THR A 225 30.97 -12.11 -8.29
C THR A 225 31.43 -13.16 -7.28
N THR A 226 31.09 -14.41 -7.55
CA THR A 226 31.31 -15.54 -6.64
C THR A 226 32.70 -16.16 -6.78
N SER A 227 33.40 -15.96 -7.91
CA SER A 227 34.75 -16.46 -8.14
C SER A 227 35.80 -15.33 -8.14
N GLU A 228 36.98 -15.58 -7.58
CA GLU A 228 38.12 -14.64 -7.63
C GLU A 228 38.48 -14.21 -9.06
N ARG A 229 38.35 -15.12 -10.03
CA ARG A 229 38.62 -14.82 -11.45
C ARG A 229 37.62 -13.80 -11.98
N GLU A 230 36.34 -13.97 -11.69
CA GLU A 230 35.28 -13.03 -12.08
C GLU A 230 35.47 -11.67 -11.41
N GLN A 231 35.96 -11.63 -10.16
CA GLN A 231 36.28 -10.39 -9.46
C GLN A 231 37.44 -9.63 -10.11
N ARG A 232 38.53 -10.33 -10.48
CA ARG A 232 39.65 -9.73 -11.20
C ARG A 232 39.23 -9.18 -12.56
N ASP A 233 38.51 -9.97 -13.35
CA ASP A 233 37.99 -9.55 -14.65
C ASP A 233 37.05 -8.33 -14.52
N TYR A 234 36.25 -8.29 -13.46
CA TYR A 234 35.37 -7.15 -13.16
C TYR A 234 36.15 -5.88 -12.83
N LEU A 235 37.13 -5.96 -11.93
CA LEU A 235 37.97 -4.81 -11.58
C LEU A 235 38.77 -4.31 -12.79
N SER A 236 39.31 -5.22 -13.61
CA SER A 236 39.99 -4.86 -14.86
C SER A 236 39.07 -4.13 -15.84
N ARG A 237 37.80 -4.55 -15.96
CA ARG A 237 36.80 -3.84 -16.78
C ARG A 237 36.53 -2.43 -16.24
N ILE A 238 36.38 -2.25 -14.92
CA ILE A 238 36.20 -0.92 -14.33
C ILE A 238 37.41 -0.02 -14.62
N ALA A 239 38.63 -0.55 -14.46
CA ALA A 239 39.84 0.20 -14.73
C ALA A 239 39.93 0.64 -16.20
N LEU A 240 39.58 -0.26 -17.14
CA LEU A 240 39.55 0.03 -18.57
C LEU A 240 38.48 1.07 -18.91
N ASP A 241 37.27 0.94 -18.36
CA ASP A 241 36.18 1.90 -18.55
C ASP A 241 36.56 3.30 -18.03
N PHE A 242 37.22 3.37 -16.86
CA PHE A 242 37.74 4.61 -16.31
C PHE A 242 38.82 5.22 -17.21
N GLN A 243 39.76 4.41 -17.69
CA GLN A 243 40.79 4.86 -18.63
C GLN A 243 40.17 5.43 -19.91
N HIS A 244 39.17 4.75 -20.49
CA HIS A 244 38.44 5.25 -21.65
C HIS A 244 37.76 6.59 -21.37
N LEU A 245 37.09 6.74 -20.23
CA LEU A 245 36.48 8.02 -19.83
C LEU A 245 37.51 9.14 -19.73
N CYS A 246 38.66 8.89 -19.08
CA CYS A 246 39.74 9.87 -18.97
C CYS A 246 40.31 10.28 -20.35
N CYS A 247 40.65 9.30 -21.19
CA CYS A 247 41.17 9.56 -22.53
C CYS A 247 40.18 10.35 -23.39
N ASN A 248 38.90 9.93 -23.42
CA ASN A 248 37.87 10.62 -24.18
C ASN A 248 37.64 12.05 -23.65
N THR A 249 37.73 12.22 -22.33
CA THR A 249 37.58 13.53 -21.68
C THR A 249 38.68 14.50 -22.06
N VAL A 250 39.93 14.05 -22.07
CA VAL A 250 41.11 14.85 -22.44
C VAL A 250 41.12 15.15 -23.95
N ASN A 251 40.77 14.17 -24.77
CA ASN A 251 40.79 14.29 -26.23
C ASN A 251 39.60 15.07 -26.80
N GLY A 252 38.57 15.38 -25.99
CA GLY A 252 37.39 16.10 -26.44
C GLY A 252 36.35 15.22 -27.16
N GLN A 253 36.40 13.91 -26.96
CA GLN A 253 35.62 12.92 -27.70
C GLN A 253 34.33 12.55 -26.95
N TYR A 254 33.32 13.44 -27.01
CA TYR A 254 32.06 13.31 -26.26
C TYR A 254 30.85 12.82 -27.08
N GLY A 255 31.04 12.65 -28.39
CA GLY A 255 29.96 12.36 -29.34
C GLY A 255 29.51 10.90 -29.34
N GLU A 256 28.37 10.66 -29.99
CA GLU A 256 27.93 9.30 -30.27
C GLU A 256 28.94 8.58 -31.17
N GLY A 257 29.37 7.38 -30.77
CA GLY A 257 30.31 6.54 -31.51
C GLY A 257 31.79 6.71 -31.14
N THR A 258 32.15 7.59 -30.20
CA THR A 258 33.55 7.80 -29.78
C THR A 258 34.05 6.83 -28.69
N GLY A 259 33.19 5.92 -28.24
CA GLY A 259 33.54 4.96 -27.20
C GLY A 259 32.40 3.98 -26.90
N PRO A 260 32.56 3.10 -25.91
CA PRO A 260 31.54 2.15 -25.52
C PRO A 260 30.18 2.82 -25.21
N PRO A 261 29.04 2.26 -25.67
CA PRO A 261 27.73 2.90 -25.51
C PRO A 261 27.36 3.22 -24.05
N HIS A 262 27.73 2.37 -23.10
CA HIS A 262 27.44 2.57 -21.67
C HIS A 262 28.22 3.74 -21.06
N LEU A 263 29.37 4.09 -21.62
CA LEU A 263 30.19 5.23 -21.15
C LEU A 263 29.75 6.55 -21.79
N GLN A 264 29.11 6.53 -22.97
CA GLN A 264 28.57 7.74 -23.59
C GLN A 264 27.42 8.34 -22.76
N ALA A 265 26.67 7.49 -22.04
CA ALA A 265 25.64 7.92 -21.09
C ALA A 265 26.23 8.84 -20.00
N PHE A 266 27.53 8.74 -19.68
CA PHE A 266 28.17 9.68 -18.75
C PHE A 266 28.15 11.11 -19.28
N PHE A 267 28.47 11.33 -20.57
CA PHE A 267 28.56 12.66 -21.18
C PHE A 267 27.23 13.20 -21.71
N ASN A 268 26.30 12.33 -22.11
CA ASN A 268 25.03 12.68 -22.76
C ASN A 268 23.80 12.23 -21.97
N ASN A 269 23.85 12.31 -20.64
CA ASN A 269 22.71 12.00 -19.79
C ASN A 269 21.63 13.09 -19.92
N GLN A 270 20.43 12.71 -20.40
CA GLN A 270 19.30 13.63 -20.57
C GLN A 270 18.76 14.20 -19.26
N ASN A 271 19.06 13.55 -18.12
CA ASN A 271 18.61 13.99 -16.80
C ASN A 271 19.54 15.03 -16.15
N ASP A 272 20.71 15.30 -16.74
CA ASP A 272 21.63 16.29 -16.17
C ASP A 272 21.22 17.73 -16.53
N SER A 273 21.43 18.65 -15.59
CA SER A 273 21.31 20.07 -15.88
C SER A 273 22.36 20.50 -16.90
N ARG A 274 22.07 21.54 -17.69
CA ARG A 274 23.00 22.06 -18.70
C ARG A 274 24.40 22.31 -18.13
N ASN A 275 24.49 22.87 -16.92
CA ASN A 275 25.77 23.14 -16.26
C ASN A 275 26.53 21.85 -15.95
N LYS A 276 25.88 20.83 -15.37
CA LYS A 276 26.50 19.51 -15.13
C LYS A 276 26.98 18.86 -16.42
N GLN A 277 26.24 19.02 -17.51
CA GLN A 277 26.63 18.47 -18.80
C GLN A 277 27.85 19.21 -19.39
N HIS A 278 27.94 20.53 -19.20
CA HIS A 278 29.11 21.32 -19.57
C HIS A 278 30.35 20.96 -18.74
N ASP A 279 30.22 20.78 -17.43
CA ASP A 279 31.34 20.46 -16.52
C ASP A 279 32.01 19.12 -16.88
N LYS A 280 31.25 18.18 -17.45
CA LYS A 280 31.76 16.87 -17.91
C LYS A 280 32.61 16.96 -19.18
N ARG A 281 32.59 18.09 -19.88
CA ARG A 281 33.31 18.30 -21.15
C ARG A 281 34.58 19.11 -20.90
N LEU A 282 35.55 18.51 -20.20
CA LEU A 282 36.77 19.16 -19.72
C LEU A 282 37.46 20.04 -20.78
N GLN A 283 37.65 19.54 -22.00
CA GLN A 283 38.32 20.29 -23.05
C GLN A 283 37.54 21.55 -23.46
N ALA A 284 36.20 21.47 -23.49
CA ALA A 284 35.36 22.62 -23.77
C ALA A 284 35.44 23.66 -22.64
N VAL A 285 35.44 23.22 -21.38
CA VAL A 285 35.61 24.09 -20.21
C VAL A 285 36.96 24.80 -20.25
N VAL A 286 38.05 24.05 -20.46
CA VAL A 286 39.41 24.62 -20.55
C VAL A 286 39.52 25.62 -21.68
N ARG A 287 38.93 25.34 -22.86
CA ARG A 287 38.89 26.28 -23.98
C ARG A 287 38.11 27.55 -23.65
N ALA A 288 36.94 27.43 -23.01
CA ALA A 288 36.14 28.58 -22.59
C ALA A 288 36.90 29.45 -21.58
N MET A 289 37.56 28.83 -20.59
CA MET A 289 38.41 29.54 -19.63
C MET A 289 39.60 30.23 -20.31
N GLY A 290 40.25 29.57 -21.27
CA GLY A 290 41.34 30.16 -22.06
C GLY A 290 40.89 31.38 -22.88
N GLN A 291 39.69 31.35 -23.46
CA GLN A 291 39.11 32.48 -24.17
C GLN A 291 38.82 33.66 -23.24
N LEU A 292 38.24 33.41 -22.06
CA LEU A 292 38.01 34.43 -21.03
C LEU A 292 39.31 35.04 -20.52
N PHE A 293 40.34 34.22 -20.31
CA PHE A 293 41.66 34.68 -19.95
C PHE A 293 42.24 35.60 -21.04
N ASN A 294 42.18 35.17 -22.31
CA ASN A 294 42.67 35.95 -23.44
C ASN A 294 41.94 37.30 -23.55
N SER A 295 40.61 37.31 -23.47
CA SER A 295 39.85 38.58 -23.50
C SER A 295 40.23 39.51 -22.36
N THR A 296 40.42 38.96 -21.15
CA THR A 296 40.83 39.73 -19.97
C THR A 296 42.24 40.30 -20.14
N MET A 297 43.17 39.53 -20.71
CA MET A 297 44.53 39.99 -21.01
C MET A 297 44.54 41.06 -22.10
N ILE A 298 43.66 41.00 -23.08
CA ILE A 298 43.56 42.04 -24.12
C ILE A 298 42.98 43.34 -23.53
N THR A 299 41.95 43.26 -22.70
CA THR A 299 41.28 44.47 -22.17
C THR A 299 41.99 45.10 -20.99
N ASN A 300 42.52 44.28 -20.08
CA ASN A 300 43.04 44.70 -18.78
C ASN A 300 44.53 44.37 -18.61
N GLY A 301 45.14 43.67 -19.57
CA GLY A 301 46.55 43.31 -19.51
C GLY A 301 47.44 44.53 -19.77
N LYS A 302 48.58 44.56 -19.05
CA LYS A 302 49.60 45.58 -19.23
C LYS A 302 50.53 45.16 -20.36
N SER A 303 50.58 45.93 -21.45
CA SER A 303 51.56 45.74 -22.52
C SER A 303 52.88 46.40 -22.12
N THR A 304 53.96 45.65 -22.15
CA THR A 304 55.34 46.16 -22.00
C THR A 304 56.08 45.90 -23.29
N GLU A 305 56.50 46.96 -24.00
CA GLU A 305 57.44 46.81 -25.10
C GLU A 305 58.82 46.46 -24.52
N LEU A 306 59.34 45.32 -24.92
CA LEU A 306 60.72 44.96 -24.68
C LEU A 306 61.55 45.65 -25.76
N THR A 307 62.07 46.83 -25.45
CA THR A 307 63.15 47.42 -26.25
C THR A 307 64.42 46.64 -25.95
N GLU A 308 65.02 46.02 -26.97
CA GLU A 308 66.42 45.61 -26.89
C GLU A 308 67.23 46.87 -26.62
N VAL A 309 67.70 47.03 -25.38
CA VAL A 309 68.59 48.13 -25.02
C VAL A 309 69.99 47.65 -25.32
N ASP A 310 70.57 48.19 -26.39
CA ASP A 310 72.02 48.18 -26.58
C ASP A 310 72.68 48.74 -25.33
N VAL A 311 73.65 47.99 -24.83
CA VAL A 311 74.50 48.37 -23.70
C VAL A 311 75.27 49.64 -24.10
N GLU A 312 74.83 50.82 -23.66
CA GLU A 312 75.75 51.91 -23.29
C GLU A 312 75.08 53.13 -22.61
N THR A 313 75.65 53.48 -21.45
CA THR A 313 75.74 54.80 -20.81
C THR A 313 74.51 55.45 -20.10
N ARG A 314 74.56 55.33 -18.77
CA ARG A 314 74.50 56.39 -17.72
C ARG A 314 73.45 57.53 -17.80
N SER A 315 72.62 57.51 -16.75
CA SER A 315 72.25 58.63 -15.84
C SER A 315 70.98 59.46 -16.11
N PRO A 316 70.35 59.99 -15.03
CA PRO A 316 68.89 60.05 -14.92
C PRO A 316 68.37 61.49 -15.00
N SER A 317 67.46 61.78 -15.92
CA SER A 317 66.50 62.86 -15.69
C SER A 317 65.32 62.84 -16.66
N ALA A 318 64.14 62.97 -16.04
CA ALA A 318 63.03 63.79 -16.49
C ALA A 318 62.07 63.27 -17.57
N ARG A 319 60.79 63.43 -17.19
CA ARG A 319 59.59 63.72 -18.00
C ARG A 319 58.72 62.53 -18.40
N PHE A 320 57.66 62.40 -17.61
CA PHE A 320 56.29 62.20 -18.07
C PHE A 320 56.05 62.56 -19.54
N GLY A 321 55.42 61.63 -20.25
CA GLY A 321 54.53 61.96 -21.37
C GLY A 321 54.79 61.20 -22.65
N ARG A 322 54.03 60.12 -22.85
CA ARG A 322 53.14 59.97 -24.03
C ARG A 322 52.26 58.75 -23.85
N ARG A 323 51.01 59.00 -23.44
CA ARG A 323 49.90 58.05 -23.50
C ARG A 323 49.47 58.01 -24.97
N LEU A 324 49.94 57.02 -25.73
CA LEU A 324 49.41 56.76 -27.07
C LEU A 324 48.02 56.13 -26.94
N ARG A 325 47.02 56.83 -27.45
CA ARG A 325 45.70 56.29 -27.77
C ARG A 325 45.86 55.22 -28.85
N ARG A 326 45.25 54.06 -28.67
CA ARG A 326 45.01 53.15 -29.78
C ARG A 326 43.66 53.47 -30.43
N SER A 327 43.72 53.65 -31.75
CA SER A 327 42.61 53.54 -32.67
C SER A 327 42.11 52.09 -32.69
N THR A 328 40.79 51.97 -32.90
CA THR A 328 39.94 50.79 -33.13
C THR A 328 40.64 49.51 -33.56
#